data_AF-A0AAV4IUT6-F1
#
_entry.id   AF-A0AAV4IUT6-F1
#
_cell.length_a   1.000
_cell.length_b   1.000
_cell.length_c   1.000
_cell.angle_alpha   90.00
_cell.angle_beta   90.00
_cell.angle_gamma   90.00
#
_symmetry.space_group_name_H-M   'P 1'
#
loop_
_entity.id
_entity.type
_entity.pdbx_description
1 polymer ?
#
loop_
_entity_poly.entity_id
_entity_poly.type
_entity_poly.pdbx_seq_one_letter_code
_entity_poly.pdbx_strand_id
1 'polypeptide(L)'
;MPDTTEANLFADYIYGTYLHQDCSYPPIMWADILCRNVKTTNACEAFHRHFQSSLQTYHPNIFRFMEALKVEQNRTSLKQRTEGPQPKRKKYTSKEEQRASVAEKYKYGEIDIVGYLFKMSKVMQPARV
;
A
#
# COMPACT_ATOMS: atom_id res chain seq x y z
N MET A 1 40.98 8.65 -0.35
CA MET A 1 39.81 8.17 -1.10
C MET A 1 39.28 6.96 -0.38
N PRO A 2 37.95 6.75 -0.25
CA PRO A 2 37.45 5.50 0.30
C PRO A 2 37.97 4.35 -0.58
N ASP A 3 38.33 3.23 0.03
CA ASP A 3 38.90 2.07 -0.66
C ASP A 3 37.90 1.56 -1.71
N THR A 4 38.22 1.78 -2.99
CA THR A 4 37.39 1.49 -4.16
C THR A 4 36.92 0.02 -4.18
N THR A 5 37.63 -0.85 -3.47
CA THR A 5 37.37 -2.28 -3.35
C THR A 5 36.09 -2.58 -2.56
N GLU A 6 35.88 -1.94 -1.42
CA GLU A 6 34.69 -2.20 -0.57
C GLU A 6 33.41 -1.66 -1.24
N ALA A 7 33.51 -0.51 -1.89
CA ALA A 7 32.39 0.08 -2.64
C ALA A 7 31.96 -0.81 -3.82
N ASN A 8 32.92 -1.41 -4.53
CA ASN A 8 32.64 -2.33 -5.62
C ASN A 8 32.01 -3.63 -5.10
N LEU A 9 32.54 -4.22 -4.02
CA LEU A 9 31.96 -5.42 -3.40
C LEU A 9 30.51 -5.19 -2.96
N PHE A 10 30.23 -4.02 -2.38
CA PHE A 10 28.87 -3.65 -2.01
C PHE A 10 27.96 -3.51 -3.24
N ALA A 11 28.42 -2.82 -4.30
CA ALA A 11 27.66 -2.65 -5.52
C ALA A 11 27.35 -3.99 -6.20
N ASP A 12 28.35 -4.88 -6.29
CA ASP A 12 28.20 -6.23 -6.86
C ASP A 12 27.23 -7.08 -6.04
N TYR A 13 27.31 -7.01 -4.71
CA TYR A 13 26.36 -7.68 -3.82
C TYR A 13 24.93 -7.20 -4.06
N ILE A 14 24.70 -5.88 -4.09
CA ILE A 14 23.37 -5.32 -4.33
C ILE A 14 22.86 -5.73 -5.71
N TYR A 15 23.73 -5.67 -6.73
CA TYR A 15 23.38 -6.04 -8.08
C TYR A 15 22.97 -7.52 -8.16
N GLY A 16 23.80 -8.44 -7.70
CA GLY A 16 23.50 -9.88 -7.72
C GLY A 16 22.29 -10.28 -6.85
N THR A 17 22.11 -9.62 -5.70
CA THR A 17 21.10 -10.00 -4.71
C THR A 17 19.71 -9.44 -5.01
N TYR A 18 19.62 -8.23 -5.57
CA TYR A 18 18.36 -7.51 -5.74
C TYR A 18 18.07 -7.02 -7.16
N LEU A 19 19.11 -6.83 -8.00
CA LEU A 19 18.95 -6.16 -9.29
C LEU A 19 19.17 -7.08 -10.52
N HIS A 20 19.84 -8.21 -10.36
CA HIS A 20 20.03 -9.15 -11.46
C HIS A 20 18.71 -9.81 -11.86
N GLN A 21 18.58 -10.24 -13.12
CA GLN A 21 17.34 -10.86 -13.62
C GLN A 21 16.98 -12.13 -12.84
N ASP A 22 18.00 -12.89 -12.43
CA ASP A 22 17.91 -14.10 -11.61
C ASP A 22 18.31 -13.86 -10.14
N CYS A 23 18.12 -12.64 -9.63
CA CYS A 23 18.48 -12.32 -8.26
C CYS A 23 17.62 -13.08 -7.24
N SER A 24 18.17 -13.30 -6.04
CA SER A 24 17.46 -14.03 -4.97
C SER A 24 16.25 -13.26 -4.44
N TYR A 25 16.28 -11.93 -4.50
CA TYR A 25 15.23 -11.06 -3.98
C TYR A 25 14.80 -10.03 -5.04
N PRO A 26 14.00 -10.46 -6.03
CA PRO A 26 13.52 -9.55 -7.07
C PRO A 26 12.59 -8.48 -6.50
N PRO A 27 12.45 -7.32 -7.17
CA PRO A 27 11.54 -6.26 -6.77
C PRO A 27 10.13 -6.70 -6.42
N ILE A 28 9.58 -7.75 -7.05
CA ILE A 28 8.26 -8.26 -6.71
C ILE A 28 8.12 -8.77 -5.26
N MET A 29 9.24 -9.11 -4.60
CA MET A 29 9.26 -9.53 -3.20
C MET A 29 9.34 -8.35 -2.22
N TRP A 30 10.21 -7.38 -2.47
CA TRP A 30 10.50 -6.30 -1.52
C TRP A 30 9.89 -4.95 -1.90
N ALA A 31 9.77 -4.67 -3.19
CA ALA A 31 9.00 -3.54 -3.67
C ALA A 31 7.56 -4.00 -3.63
N ASP A 32 6.77 -3.29 -2.84
CA ASP A 32 5.34 -3.50 -2.68
C ASP A 32 4.58 -3.18 -4.00
N ILE A 33 4.85 -3.97 -5.04
CA ILE A 33 4.42 -3.84 -6.43
C ILE A 33 2.93 -4.18 -6.55
N LEU A 34 2.41 -4.97 -5.60
CA LEU A 34 1.07 -5.53 -5.63
C LEU A 34 0.15 -5.07 -4.50
N CYS A 35 0.62 -4.52 -3.37
CA CYS A 35 -0.34 -4.07 -2.36
C CYS A 35 -0.99 -2.77 -2.81
N ARG A 36 -2.28 -2.89 -3.11
CA ARG A 36 -3.21 -1.76 -3.16
C ARG A 36 -3.41 -1.23 -1.74
N ASN A 37 -2.47 -0.41 -1.29
CA ASN A 37 -2.66 0.60 -0.24
C ASN A 37 -3.11 0.15 1.16
N VAL A 38 -2.83 -1.08 1.61
CA VAL A 38 -3.01 -1.41 3.04
C VAL A 38 -1.73 -1.05 3.82
N LYS A 39 -1.31 0.22 3.72
CA LYS A 39 -0.08 0.68 4.39
C LYS A 39 -0.32 1.18 5.81
N THR A 40 -1.57 1.47 6.16
CA THR A 40 -1.92 2.02 7.47
C THR A 40 -3.15 1.35 8.06
N THR A 41 -3.12 1.11 9.36
CA THR A 41 -4.25 0.61 10.17
C THR A 41 -5.26 1.70 10.52
N ASN A 42 -5.07 2.93 10.04
CA ASN A 42 -5.89 4.11 10.34
C ASN A 42 -7.39 3.87 10.17
N ALA A 43 -7.79 3.12 9.12
CA ALA A 43 -9.20 2.80 8.89
C ALA A 43 -9.75 1.86 9.99
N CYS A 44 -8.98 0.84 10.38
CA CYS A 44 -9.35 -0.08 11.45
C CYS A 44 -9.37 0.63 12.82
N GLU A 45 -8.37 1.48 13.09
CA GLU A 45 -8.31 2.28 14.32
C GLU A 45 -9.48 3.27 14.41
N ALA A 46 -9.83 3.94 13.31
CA ALA A 46 -10.97 4.84 13.26
C ALA A 46 -12.28 4.08 13.49
N PHE A 47 -12.45 2.90 12.87
CA PHE A 47 -13.59 2.03 13.10
C PHE A 47 -13.68 1.62 14.57
N HIS A 48 -12.61 1.07 15.16
CA HIS A 48 -12.60 0.65 16.56
C HIS A 48 -12.88 1.80 17.52
N ARG A 49 -12.35 3.00 17.25
CA ARG A 49 -12.63 4.20 18.07
C ARG A 49 -14.10 4.59 18.00
N HIS A 50 -14.69 4.60 16.81
CA HIS A 50 -16.10 4.91 16.61
C HIS A 50 -17.01 3.87 17.24
N PHE A 51 -16.69 2.59 17.05
CA PHE A 51 -17.44 1.47 17.61
C PHE A 51 -17.35 1.41 19.14
N GLN A 52 -16.17 1.66 19.71
CA GLN A 52 -16.01 1.76 21.17
C GLN A 52 -16.83 2.91 21.76
N SER A 53 -16.90 4.05 21.05
CA SER A 53 -17.71 5.20 21.45
C SER A 53 -19.22 4.87 21.48
N SER A 54 -19.71 4.03 20.57
CA SER A 54 -21.13 3.63 20.55
C SER A 54 -21.51 2.69 21.71
N LEU A 55 -20.54 1.93 22.23
CA LEU A 55 -20.75 1.02 23.35
C LEU A 55 -20.84 1.75 24.70
N GLN A 56 -20.22 2.94 24.83
CA GLN A 56 -20.20 3.78 26.04
C GLN A 56 -19.67 3.10 27.33
N THR A 57 -19.10 1.90 27.23
CA THR A 57 -18.50 1.15 28.33
C THR A 57 -17.30 0.37 27.83
N TYR A 58 -16.30 0.19 28.71
CA TYR A 58 -15.11 -0.59 28.41
C TYR A 58 -15.40 -2.10 28.37
N HIS A 59 -16.43 -2.56 29.09
CA HIS A 59 -16.85 -3.96 29.16
C HIS A 59 -18.37 -4.11 28.98
N PRO A 60 -18.89 -4.00 27.74
CA PRO A 60 -20.30 -4.22 27.47
C PRO A 60 -20.68 -5.70 27.69
N ASN A 61 -21.89 -5.92 28.19
CA ASN A 61 -22.50 -7.25 28.14
C ASN A 61 -22.60 -7.71 26.68
N ILE A 62 -22.37 -9.01 26.44
CA ILE A 62 -22.44 -9.65 25.12
C ILE A 62 -23.72 -9.31 24.33
N PHE A 63 -24.87 -9.17 25.00
CA PHE A 63 -26.11 -8.79 24.32
C PHE A 63 -26.06 -7.36 23.78
N ARG A 64 -25.55 -6.40 24.56
CA ARG A 64 -25.39 -5.01 24.14
C ARG A 64 -24.34 -4.87 23.02
N PHE A 65 -23.28 -5.67 23.11
CA PHE A 65 -22.26 -5.74 22.07
C PHE A 65 -22.85 -6.25 20.75
N MET A 66 -23.63 -7.33 20.80
CA MET A 66 -24.32 -7.90 19.64
C MET A 66 -25.31 -6.90 19.01
N GLU A 67 -26.05 -6.15 19.81
CA GLU A 67 -26.94 -5.09 19.32
C GLU A 67 -26.16 -3.99 18.61
N ALA A 68 -25.07 -3.50 19.22
CA ALA A 68 -24.22 -2.47 18.61
C ALA A 68 -23.61 -2.94 17.28
N LEU A 69 -23.18 -4.20 17.20
CA LEU A 69 -22.68 -4.80 15.95
C LEU A 69 -23.76 -4.83 14.86
N LYS A 70 -24.98 -5.25 15.19
CA LYS A 70 -26.10 -5.27 14.23
C LYS A 70 -26.42 -3.86 13.73
N VAL A 71 -26.38 -2.87 14.60
CA VAL A 71 -26.60 -1.47 14.24
C VAL A 71 -25.52 -0.99 13.27
N GLU A 72 -24.24 -1.23 13.56
CA GLU A 72 -23.14 -0.80 12.71
C GLU A 72 -23.14 -1.53 11.35
N GLN A 73 -23.48 -2.82 11.35
CA GLN A 73 -23.68 -3.60 10.12
C GLN A 73 -24.79 -3.01 9.27
N ASN A 74 -25.99 -2.77 9.84
CA ASN A 74 -27.11 -2.17 9.12
C ASN A 74 -26.75 -0.79 8.55
N ARG A 75 -26.06 0.05 9.34
CA ARG A 75 -25.59 1.37 8.89
C ARG A 75 -24.65 1.26 7.70
N THR A 76 -23.72 0.31 7.74
CA THR A 76 -22.74 0.08 6.67
C THR A 76 -23.42 -0.46 5.42
N SER A 77 -24.30 -1.45 5.57
CA SER A 77 -25.07 -2.01 4.46
C SER A 77 -25.99 -0.99 3.80
N LEU A 78 -26.61 -0.10 4.58
CA LEU A 78 -27.43 0.97 4.03
C LEU A 78 -26.58 1.94 3.23
N LYS A 79 -25.45 2.42 3.79
CA LYS A 79 -24.52 3.30 3.08
C LYS A 79 -24.01 2.70 1.77
N GLN A 80 -23.65 1.41 1.76
CA GLN A 80 -23.20 0.72 0.54
C GLN A 80 -24.29 0.65 -0.54
N ARG A 81 -25.57 0.63 -0.14
CA ARG A 81 -26.70 0.58 -1.08
C ARG A 81 -27.10 1.97 -1.58
N THR A 82 -27.00 2.98 -0.73
CA THR A 82 -27.44 4.35 -1.04
C THR A 82 -26.34 5.20 -1.65
N GLU A 83 -25.10 4.97 -1.24
CA GLU A 83 -23.91 5.68 -1.72
C GLU A 83 -23.17 4.76 -2.69
N GLY A 84 -23.11 5.15 -3.97
CA GLY A 84 -22.22 4.51 -4.93
C GLY A 84 -20.74 4.75 -4.57
N PRO A 85 -19.80 4.18 -5.35
CA PRO A 85 -18.37 4.42 -5.14
C PRO A 85 -18.09 5.93 -5.13
N GLN A 86 -17.66 6.45 -3.98
CA GLN A 86 -17.32 7.86 -3.87
C GLN A 86 -16.10 8.13 -4.76
N PRO A 87 -16.13 9.17 -5.61
CA PRO A 87 -15.02 9.45 -6.51
C PRO A 87 -13.78 9.80 -5.69
N LYS A 88 -12.73 8.99 -5.83
CA LYS A 88 -11.42 9.35 -5.28
C LYS A 88 -10.97 10.68 -5.90
N ARG A 89 -10.36 11.54 -5.10
CA ARG A 89 -9.74 12.79 -5.58
C ARG A 89 -8.74 12.46 -6.71
N LYS A 90 -8.98 12.99 -7.92
CA LYS A 90 -8.22 12.71 -9.16
C LYS A 90 -6.70 12.66 -8.98
N LYS A 91 -6.15 13.56 -8.15
CA LYS A 91 -4.70 13.65 -7.84
C LYS A 91 -4.13 12.34 -7.27
N TYR A 92 -4.86 11.66 -6.39
CA TYR A 92 -4.39 10.45 -5.72
C TYR A 92 -4.56 9.22 -6.62
N THR A 93 -5.65 9.17 -7.38
CA THR A 93 -5.93 8.09 -8.34
C THR A 93 -4.87 8.04 -9.44
N SER A 94 -4.49 9.18 -10.01
CA SER A 94 -3.51 9.22 -11.12
C SER A 94 -2.12 8.70 -10.72
N LYS A 95 -1.61 9.05 -9.52
CA LYS A 95 -0.33 8.52 -9.05
C LYS A 95 -0.42 7.03 -8.67
N GLU A 96 -1.55 6.58 -8.15
CA GLU A 96 -1.80 5.16 -7.89
C GLU A 96 -1.81 4.34 -9.19
N GLU A 97 -2.53 4.82 -10.20
CA GLU A 97 -2.62 4.20 -11.53
C GLU A 97 -1.25 4.17 -12.22
N GLN A 98 -0.46 5.24 -12.14
CA GLN A 98 0.89 5.27 -12.69
C GLN A 98 1.82 4.25 -12.00
N ARG A 99 1.77 4.14 -10.67
CA ARG A 99 2.55 3.13 -9.93
C ARG A 99 2.14 1.71 -10.34
N ALA A 100 0.84 1.44 -10.38
CA ALA A 100 0.30 0.14 -10.76
C ALA A 100 0.68 -0.23 -12.20
N SER A 101 0.59 0.71 -13.13
CA SER A 101 0.99 0.49 -14.53
C SER A 101 2.47 0.18 -14.67
N VAL A 102 3.36 0.91 -13.98
CA VAL A 102 4.81 0.64 -14.01
C VAL A 102 5.14 -0.72 -13.38
N ALA A 103 4.49 -1.05 -12.27
CA ALA A 103 4.58 -2.35 -11.61
C ALA A 103 4.16 -3.51 -12.52
N GLU A 104 3.04 -3.36 -13.24
CA GLU A 104 2.50 -4.37 -14.13
C GLU A 104 3.41 -4.61 -15.35
N LYS A 105 3.90 -3.53 -15.96
CA LYS A 105 4.87 -3.61 -17.07
C LYS A 105 6.14 -4.35 -16.68
N TYR A 106 6.62 -4.14 -15.45
CA TYR A 106 7.79 -4.86 -14.95
C TYR A 106 7.47 -6.35 -14.74
N LYS A 107 6.32 -6.67 -14.15
CA LYS A 107 5.89 -8.05 -13.90
C LYS A 107 5.77 -8.87 -15.20
N TYR A 108 5.28 -8.26 -16.28
CA TYR A 108 5.14 -8.92 -17.58
C TYR A 108 6.41 -8.83 -18.47
N GLY A 109 7.51 -8.28 -17.95
CA GLY A 109 8.79 -8.21 -18.66
C GLY A 109 8.84 -7.18 -19.79
N GLU A 110 7.88 -6.24 -19.86
CA GLU A 110 7.90 -5.14 -20.83
C GLU A 110 8.99 -4.10 -20.52
N ILE A 111 9.40 -4.02 -19.25
CA ILE A 111 10.48 -3.14 -18.78
C ILE A 111 11.44 -3.93 -17.91
N ASP A 112 12.72 -3.61 -18.03
CA ASP A 112 13.77 -4.13 -17.16
C ASP A 112 13.73 -3.48 -15.77
N ILE A 113 14.56 -3.99 -14.87
CA ILE A 113 14.65 -3.51 -13.50
C ILE A 113 15.14 -2.06 -13.39
N VAL A 114 16.08 -1.66 -14.26
CA VAL A 114 16.60 -0.29 -14.29
C VAL A 114 15.48 0.66 -14.75
N GLY A 115 14.74 0.28 -15.79
CA GLY A 115 13.58 1.00 -16.26
C GLY A 115 12.46 1.08 -15.22
N TYR A 116 12.22 0.01 -14.47
CA TYR A 116 11.29 0.00 -13.35
C TYR A 116 11.71 1.00 -12.26
N LEU A 117 12.95 0.92 -11.76
CA LEU A 117 13.46 1.79 -10.70
C LEU A 117 13.43 3.26 -11.11
N PHE A 118 13.86 3.57 -12.34
CA PHE A 118 13.85 4.93 -12.85
C PHE A 118 12.43 5.50 -12.94
N LYS A 119 11.47 4.74 -13.50
CA LYS A 119 10.07 5.17 -13.59
C LYS A 119 9.44 5.32 -12.21
N MET A 120 9.66 4.37 -11.30
CA MET A 120 9.14 4.41 -9.94
C MET A 120 9.69 5.60 -9.14
N SER A 121 10.99 5.91 -9.27
CA SER A 121 11.59 7.05 -8.58
C SER A 121 10.89 8.37 -8.91
N LYS A 122 10.53 8.59 -10.18
CA LYS A 122 9.80 9.78 -10.63
C LYS A 122 8.39 9.83 -10.08
N VAL A 123 7.69 8.70 -10.04
CA VAL A 123 6.30 8.63 -9.55
C VAL A 123 6.24 8.82 -8.02
N MET A 124 7.26 8.35 -7.29
CA MET A 124 7.36 8.45 -5.83
C MET A 124 7.83 9.81 -5.33
N GLN A 125 8.37 10.68 -6.19
CA GLN A 125 8.77 12.03 -5.77
C GLN A 125 7.57 12.83 -5.20
N PRO A 126 7.77 13.52 -4.06
CA PRO A 126 6.74 14.39 -3.52
C PRO A 126 6.43 15.51 -4.52
N ALA A 127 5.19 15.99 -4.53
CA ALA A 127 4.87 17.18 -5.31
C ALA A 127 5.73 18.33 -4.78
N ARG A 128 6.46 19.04 -5.66
CA ARG A 128 7.18 20.25 -5.26
C ARG A 128 6.16 21.22 -4.68
N VAL A 129 6.39 21.60 -3.42
CA VAL A 129 5.64 22.63 -2.69
C VAL A 129 6.08 23.98 -3.23
#